data_AF-A7HFD5-F1
#
_entry.id   AF-A7HFD5-F1
#
_cell.length_a   1.000
_cell.length_b   1.000
_cell.length_c   1.000
_cell.angle_alpha   90.00
_cell.angle_beta   90.00
_cell.angle_gamma   90.00
#
_symmetry.space_group_name_H-M   'P 1'
#
loop_
_entity.id
_entity.type
_entity.pdbx_description
1 polymer ?
#
loop_
_entity_poly.entity_id
_entity_poly.type
_entity_poly.pdbx_seq_one_letter_code
_entity_poly.pdbx_strand_id
1 'polypeptide(L)'
;MRLVNRSRLRRPGARTLPTEPPHAHTQPWIAPFAAKAIYGLLTVLALLVAMEEHPPTPLRASVTLFGAIFGIALAEAYSEWIAEMLAHRRPLSREELRGIWRVVAPVMLGAQPPTVVLLISALGFLPVETAIDVGQWTDLALLYLFGVRVGRVAQQTWPLAIGSGAIATATGALIILVKSLFH
;
A
#
# COMPACT_ATOMS: atom_id res chain seq x y z
N MET A 1 -2.31 75.18 29.70
CA MET A 1 -1.76 73.83 29.47
C MET A 1 -2.72 73.02 28.61
N ARG A 2 -2.48 72.96 27.29
CA ARG A 2 -3.26 72.17 26.32
C ARG A 2 -2.41 70.96 25.93
N LEU A 3 -2.90 69.74 26.19
CA LEU A 3 -2.19 68.51 25.89
C LEU A 3 -2.83 67.77 24.71
N VAL A 4 -2.01 67.65 23.66
CA VAL A 4 -1.80 66.51 22.76
C VAL A 4 -2.95 66.10 21.82
N ASN A 5 -2.79 66.59 20.59
CA ASN A 5 -3.37 66.15 19.33
C ASN A 5 -2.87 64.74 18.96
N ARG A 6 -3.75 63.73 18.98
CA ARG A 6 -3.48 62.36 18.50
C ARG A 6 -3.69 62.29 17.00
N SER A 7 -2.64 62.59 16.24
CA SER A 7 -2.60 62.32 14.81
C SER A 7 -1.66 61.14 14.51
N ARG A 8 -2.15 60.23 13.65
CA ARG A 8 -1.39 59.30 12.80
C ARG A 8 -0.63 58.14 13.49
N LEU A 9 -1.29 57.00 13.59
CA LEU A 9 -0.64 55.69 13.42
C LEU A 9 -1.32 54.94 12.28
N ARG A 10 -0.95 55.34 11.05
CA ARG A 10 -1.26 54.62 9.82
C ARG A 10 -0.34 53.41 9.79
N ARG A 11 -0.85 52.21 10.10
CA ARG A 11 -0.09 50.96 9.96
C ARG A 11 0.20 50.72 8.47
N PRO A 12 1.48 50.57 8.06
CA PRO A 12 1.83 50.20 6.70
C PRO A 12 1.29 48.81 6.36
N GLY A 13 0.95 48.62 5.09
CA GLY A 13 0.20 47.48 4.55
C GLY A 13 0.59 46.11 5.12
N ALA A 14 -0.39 45.44 5.70
CA ALA A 14 -0.38 44.00 5.83
C ALA A 14 -0.27 43.43 4.41
N ARG A 15 0.94 42.99 4.06
CA ARG A 15 1.20 42.17 2.88
C ARG A 15 0.38 40.90 3.10
N THR A 16 -0.79 40.81 2.47
CA THR A 16 -1.59 39.59 2.42
C THR A 16 -0.70 38.52 1.82
N LEU A 17 -0.22 37.60 2.66
CA LEU A 17 0.41 36.38 2.17
C LEU A 17 -0.56 35.75 1.17
N PRO A 18 -0.10 35.31 -0.01
CA PRO A 18 -0.94 34.51 -0.89
C PRO A 18 -1.49 33.37 -0.04
N THR A 19 -2.82 33.34 0.12
CA THR A 19 -3.49 32.15 0.63
C THR A 19 -3.09 31.05 -0.33
N GLU A 20 -2.27 30.10 0.14
CA GLU A 20 -2.01 28.88 -0.62
C GLU A 20 -3.36 28.37 -1.12
N PRO A 21 -3.51 28.10 -2.43
CA PRO A 21 -4.75 27.55 -2.94
C PRO A 21 -5.04 26.29 -2.10
N PRO A 22 -6.29 26.09 -1.63
CA PRO A 22 -6.65 24.92 -0.85
C PRO A 22 -6.16 23.69 -1.62
N HIS A 23 -5.12 23.02 -1.11
CA HIS A 23 -4.69 21.75 -1.67
C HIS A 23 -5.93 20.87 -1.63
N ALA A 24 -6.52 20.62 -2.80
CA ALA A 24 -7.74 19.85 -2.92
C ALA A 24 -7.53 18.57 -2.12
N HIS A 25 -8.32 18.38 -1.08
CA HIS A 25 -8.31 17.19 -0.24
C HIS A 25 -8.71 15.97 -1.08
N THR A 26 -7.78 15.48 -1.90
CA THR A 26 -7.84 14.17 -2.51
C THR A 26 -7.70 13.18 -1.36
N GLN A 27 -8.80 12.44 -1.13
CA GLN A 27 -9.02 11.45 -0.08
C GLN A 27 -7.75 10.98 0.67
N PRO A 28 -7.49 11.48 1.89
CA PRO A 28 -6.20 11.34 2.59
C PRO A 28 -5.70 9.90 2.80
N TRP A 29 -6.61 8.92 2.74
CA TRP A 29 -6.35 7.53 3.10
C TRP A 29 -6.20 6.59 1.89
N ILE A 30 -6.63 6.99 0.68
CA ILE A 30 -6.62 6.07 -0.47
C ILE A 30 -5.22 5.87 -1.05
N ALA A 31 -4.43 6.94 -1.16
CA ALA A 31 -3.08 6.83 -1.74
C ALA A 31 -2.14 5.97 -0.85
N PRO A 32 -2.08 6.15 0.48
CA PRO A 32 -1.33 5.27 1.35
C PRO A 32 -1.83 3.82 1.32
N PHE A 33 -3.15 3.61 1.24
CA PHE A 33 -3.75 2.29 1.11
C PHE A 33 -3.25 1.57 -0.14
N ALA A 34 -3.37 2.22 -1.31
CA ALA A 34 -3.03 1.60 -2.58
C ALA A 34 -1.54 1.32 -2.72
N ALA A 35 -0.68 2.24 -2.27
CA ALA A 35 0.77 2.03 -2.28
C ALA A 35 1.17 0.80 -1.45
N LYS A 36 0.60 0.66 -0.25
CA LYS A 36 0.82 -0.49 0.63
C LYS A 36 0.23 -1.79 0.09
N ALA A 37 -0.95 -1.75 -0.52
CA ALA A 37 -1.54 -2.90 -1.18
C ALA A 37 -0.66 -3.39 -2.34
N ILE A 38 -0.13 -2.48 -3.17
CA ILE A 38 0.80 -2.80 -4.26
C ILE A 38 2.09 -3.42 -3.71
N TYR A 39 2.66 -2.88 -2.64
CA TYR A 39 3.82 -3.45 -1.97
C TYR A 39 3.56 -4.89 -1.46
N GLY A 40 2.42 -5.10 -0.82
CA GLY A 40 1.98 -6.44 -0.38
C GLY A 40 1.86 -7.41 -1.55
N LEU A 41 1.19 -7.02 -2.63
CA LEU A 41 1.03 -7.83 -3.85
C LEU A 41 2.36 -8.18 -4.50
N LEU A 42 3.29 -7.22 -4.63
CA LEU A 42 4.63 -7.50 -5.17
C LEU A 42 5.39 -8.51 -4.29
N THR A 43 5.20 -8.43 -2.98
CA THR A 43 5.84 -9.36 -2.04
C THR A 43 5.24 -10.76 -2.13
N VAL A 44 3.90 -10.88 -2.23
CA VAL A 44 3.24 -12.18 -2.47
C VAL A 44 3.69 -12.78 -3.79
N LEU A 45 3.71 -11.98 -4.86
CA LEU A 45 4.13 -12.43 -6.17
C LEU A 45 5.56 -12.99 -6.13
N ALA A 46 6.48 -12.29 -5.47
CA ALA A 46 7.85 -12.77 -5.29
C ALA A 46 7.92 -14.10 -4.52
N LEU A 47 7.09 -14.27 -3.48
CA LEU A 47 7.02 -15.52 -2.72
C LEU A 47 6.43 -16.66 -3.55
N LEU A 48 5.39 -16.41 -4.33
CA LEU A 48 4.78 -17.40 -5.24
C LEU A 48 5.77 -17.85 -6.32
N VAL A 49 6.46 -16.90 -6.95
CA VAL A 49 7.52 -17.15 -7.93
C VAL A 49 8.63 -18.01 -7.32
N ALA A 50 9.02 -17.76 -6.06
CA ALA A 50 10.01 -18.56 -5.36
C ALA A 50 9.50 -19.97 -5.00
N MET A 51 8.23 -20.12 -4.65
CA MET A 51 7.62 -21.43 -4.35
C MET A 51 7.46 -22.31 -5.59
N GLU A 52 7.24 -21.72 -6.75
CA GLU A 52 7.00 -22.44 -8.00
C GLU A 52 8.19 -23.33 -8.42
N GLU A 53 9.43 -22.96 -8.06
CA GLU A 53 10.63 -23.74 -8.36
C GLU A 53 10.63 -25.11 -7.65
N HIS A 54 10.22 -25.13 -6.39
CA HIS A 54 10.10 -26.35 -5.58
C HIS A 54 8.75 -26.32 -4.84
N PRO A 55 7.64 -26.65 -5.52
CA PRO A 55 6.31 -26.51 -4.96
C PRO A 55 6.17 -27.26 -3.63
N PRO A 56 5.93 -26.55 -2.51
CA PRO A 56 5.65 -27.20 -1.24
C PRO A 56 4.24 -27.82 -1.27
N THR A 57 3.88 -28.58 -0.24
CA THR A 57 2.49 -29.05 -0.11
C THR A 57 1.53 -27.85 -0.01
N PRO A 58 0.28 -27.94 -0.54
CA PRO A 58 -0.63 -26.79 -0.58
C PRO A 58 -0.86 -26.10 0.77
N LEU A 59 -0.98 -26.90 1.85
CA LEU A 59 -1.14 -26.36 3.21
C LEU A 59 0.12 -25.62 3.66
N ARG A 60 1.31 -26.16 3.38
CA ARG A 60 2.58 -25.51 3.70
C ARG A 60 2.74 -24.22 2.90
N ALA A 61 2.40 -24.22 1.60
CA ALA A 61 2.37 -23.02 0.75
C ALA A 61 1.48 -21.94 1.39
N SER A 62 0.25 -22.30 1.76
CA SER A 62 -0.74 -21.40 2.36
C SER A 62 -0.24 -20.80 3.68
N VAL A 63 0.26 -21.63 4.58
CA VAL A 63 0.77 -21.19 5.90
C VAL A 63 2.01 -20.33 5.75
N THR A 64 2.94 -20.69 4.85
CA THR A 64 4.14 -19.90 4.59
C THR A 64 3.77 -18.54 4.01
N LEU A 65 2.86 -18.49 3.04
CA LEU A 65 2.46 -17.23 2.43
C LEU A 65 1.72 -16.33 3.42
N PHE A 66 0.73 -16.87 4.13
CA PHE A 66 0.00 -16.14 5.16
C PHE A 66 0.93 -15.65 6.27
N GLY A 67 1.81 -16.52 6.78
CA GLY A 67 2.76 -16.20 7.84
C GLY A 67 3.75 -15.11 7.43
N ALA A 68 4.26 -15.14 6.19
CA ALA A 68 5.15 -14.11 5.67
C ALA A 68 4.45 -12.74 5.62
N ILE A 69 3.25 -12.68 5.04
CA ILE A 69 2.47 -11.43 4.95
C ILE A 69 2.07 -10.90 6.33
N PHE A 70 1.70 -11.80 7.23
CA PHE A 70 1.43 -11.44 8.62
C PHE A 70 2.68 -10.88 9.32
N GLY A 71 3.85 -11.50 9.13
CA GLY A 71 5.12 -11.01 9.67
C GLY A 71 5.50 -9.63 9.14
N ILE A 72 5.34 -9.40 7.84
CA ILE A 72 5.57 -8.09 7.20
C ILE A 72 4.62 -7.04 7.77
N ALA A 73 3.33 -7.36 7.88
CA ALA A 73 2.35 -6.46 8.47
C ALA A 73 2.69 -6.11 9.94
N LEU A 74 3.13 -7.08 10.74
CA LEU A 74 3.61 -6.81 12.10
C LEU A 74 4.86 -5.93 12.13
N ALA A 75 5.81 -6.16 11.21
CA ALA A 75 7.01 -5.34 11.10
C ALA A 75 6.66 -3.88 10.75
N GLU A 76 5.73 -3.67 9.81
CA GLU A 76 5.22 -2.34 9.50
C GLU A 76 4.52 -1.69 10.70
N ALA A 77 3.65 -2.42 11.39
CA ALA A 77 2.96 -1.92 12.58
C ALA A 77 3.94 -1.50 13.67
N TYR A 78 4.99 -2.30 13.88
CA TYR A 78 6.05 -2.00 14.83
C TYR A 78 6.86 -0.77 14.42
N SER A 79 7.18 -0.62 13.13
CA SER A 79 7.92 0.55 12.63
C SER A 79 7.16 1.85 12.84
N GLU A 80 5.84 1.84 12.60
CA GLU A 80 4.96 2.99 12.83
C GLU A 80 4.83 3.29 14.34
N TRP A 81 4.73 2.25 15.16
CA TRP A 81 4.70 2.41 16.61
C TRP A 81 5.97 3.09 17.13
N ILE A 82 7.15 2.65 16.68
CA ILE A 82 8.43 3.30 17.03
C ILE A 82 8.41 4.76 16.59
N ALA A 83 8.02 5.05 15.34
CA ALA A 83 8.03 6.41 14.81
C ALA A 83 7.18 7.36 15.67
N GLU A 84 5.96 6.94 16.02
CA GLU A 84 5.02 7.73 16.81
C GLU A 84 5.49 7.89 18.27
N MET A 85 6.05 6.83 18.86
CA MET A 85 6.62 6.87 20.21
C MET A 85 7.81 7.83 20.29
N LEU A 86 8.70 7.83 19.28
CA LEU A 86 9.84 8.75 19.22
C LEU A 86 9.39 10.20 18.99
N ALA A 87 8.38 10.42 18.13
CA ALA A 87 7.84 11.74 17.84
C ALA A 87 7.21 12.39 19.06
N HIS A 88 6.43 11.63 19.85
CA HIS A 88 5.68 12.17 20.99
C HIS A 88 6.38 12.00 22.34
N ARG A 89 7.48 11.23 22.41
CA ARG A 89 8.23 10.91 23.64
C ARG A 89 7.35 10.40 24.78
N ARG A 90 6.25 9.71 24.46
CA ARG A 90 5.29 9.12 25.41
C ARG A 90 4.71 7.81 24.88
N PRO A 91 4.15 6.95 25.75
CA PRO A 91 3.38 5.80 25.31
C PRO A 91 2.18 6.21 24.44
N LEU A 92 1.85 5.37 23.46
CA LEU A 92 0.69 5.57 22.59
C LEU A 92 -0.62 5.28 23.31
N SER A 93 -1.63 6.08 22.99
CA SER A 93 -3.03 5.84 23.31
C SER A 93 -3.60 4.70 22.46
N ARG A 94 -4.74 4.16 22.90
CA ARG A 94 -5.49 3.12 22.14
C ARG A 94 -5.98 3.62 20.77
N GLU A 95 -6.19 4.93 20.63
CA GLU A 95 -6.63 5.57 19.39
C GLU A 95 -5.49 5.66 18.38
N GLU A 96 -4.30 6.05 18.82
CA GLU A 96 -3.06 6.05 18.03
C GLU A 96 -2.73 4.62 17.55
N LEU A 97 -2.86 3.62 18.43
CA LEU A 97 -2.66 2.22 18.06
C LEU A 97 -3.69 1.73 17.01
N ARG A 98 -4.94 2.17 17.08
CA ARG A 98 -5.95 1.90 16.03
C ARG A 98 -5.61 2.59 14.70
N GLY A 99 -4.99 3.76 14.76
CA GLY A 99 -4.44 4.46 13.59
C GLY A 99 -3.40 3.61 12.86
N ILE A 100 -2.46 3.03 13.61
CA ILE A 100 -1.44 2.11 13.07
C ILE A 100 -2.08 0.93 12.34
N TRP A 101 -3.10 0.29 12.93
CA TRP A 101 -3.80 -0.80 12.27
C TRP A 101 -4.50 -0.40 10.97
N ARG A 102 -5.05 0.82 10.87
CA ARG A 102 -5.63 1.33 9.61
C ARG A 102 -4.57 1.52 8.52
N VAL A 103 -3.35 1.85 8.93
CA VAL A 103 -2.20 2.02 8.04
C VAL A 103 -1.64 0.67 7.58
N VAL A 104 -1.79 -0.40 8.35
CA VAL A 104 -1.22 -1.73 8.06
C VAL A 104 -2.22 -2.71 7.42
N ALA A 105 -3.51 -2.57 7.72
CA ALA A 105 -4.59 -3.37 7.13
C ALA A 105 -4.55 -3.51 5.58
N PRO A 106 -4.14 -2.50 4.79
CA PRO A 106 -4.11 -2.61 3.34
C PRO A 106 -3.13 -3.67 2.84
N VAL A 107 -1.99 -3.85 3.51
CA VAL A 107 -0.97 -4.87 3.18
C VAL A 107 -1.55 -6.25 3.39
N MET A 108 -2.17 -6.48 4.56
CA MET A 108 -2.80 -7.76 4.86
C MET A 108 -3.91 -8.08 3.87
N LEU A 109 -4.84 -7.15 3.66
CA LEU A 109 -6.03 -7.38 2.83
C LEU A 109 -5.69 -7.52 1.34
N GLY A 110 -4.76 -6.71 0.82
CA GLY A 110 -4.36 -6.75 -0.58
C GLY A 110 -3.70 -8.08 -0.98
N ALA A 111 -2.99 -8.70 -0.04
CA ALA A 111 -2.19 -9.91 -0.25
C ALA A 111 -2.93 -11.24 0.03
N GLN A 112 -4.18 -11.20 0.54
CA GLN A 112 -4.91 -12.44 0.83
C GLN A 112 -5.45 -13.21 -0.39
N PRO A 113 -5.85 -12.60 -1.51
CA PRO A 113 -6.49 -13.34 -2.60
C PRO A 113 -5.69 -14.55 -3.10
N PRO A 114 -4.35 -14.48 -3.31
CA PRO A 114 -3.57 -15.67 -3.67
C PRO A 114 -3.49 -16.72 -2.55
N THR A 115 -3.51 -16.29 -1.28
CA THR A 115 -3.55 -17.21 -0.13
C THR A 115 -4.85 -18.02 -0.15
N VAL A 116 -5.98 -17.40 -0.53
CA VAL A 116 -7.26 -18.10 -0.70
C VAL A 116 -7.17 -19.16 -1.81
N VAL A 117 -6.51 -18.86 -2.93
CA VAL A 117 -6.30 -19.83 -4.01
C VAL A 117 -5.50 -21.04 -3.53
N LEU A 118 -4.43 -20.82 -2.76
CA LEU A 118 -3.64 -21.91 -2.16
C LEU A 118 -4.44 -22.73 -1.14
N LEU A 119 -5.31 -22.09 -0.35
CA LEU A 119 -6.20 -22.79 0.57
C LEU A 119 -7.21 -23.67 -0.17
N ILE A 120 -7.75 -23.22 -1.31
CA ILE A 120 -8.62 -24.03 -2.16
C ILE A 120 -7.85 -25.26 -2.67
N SER A 121 -6.56 -25.12 -3.01
CA SER A 121 -5.70 -26.27 -3.35
C SER A 121 -5.48 -27.21 -2.15
N ALA A 122 -5.34 -26.68 -0.94
CA ALA A 122 -5.22 -27.49 0.27
C ALA A 122 -6.47 -28.32 0.60
N LEU A 123 -7.64 -27.89 0.11
CA LEU A 123 -8.88 -28.68 0.18
C LEU A 123 -8.98 -29.75 -0.92
N GLY A 124 -8.00 -29.83 -1.84
CA GLY A 124 -7.91 -30.84 -2.88
C GLY A 124 -8.63 -30.49 -4.19
N PHE A 125 -9.10 -29.25 -4.37
CA PHE A 125 -9.82 -28.84 -5.59
C PHE A 125 -8.92 -28.64 -6.81
N LEU A 126 -7.62 -28.37 -6.60
CA LEU A 126 -6.65 -28.16 -7.68
C LEU A 126 -5.22 -28.50 -7.23
N PRO A 127 -4.32 -28.90 -8.15
CA PRO A 127 -2.89 -29.08 -7.87
C PRO A 127 -2.24 -27.79 -7.34
N VAL A 128 -1.18 -27.94 -6.54
CA VAL A 128 -0.50 -26.78 -5.93
C VAL A 128 0.18 -25.90 -6.97
N GLU A 129 0.68 -26.51 -8.04
CA GLU A 129 1.32 -25.84 -9.16
C GLU A 129 0.32 -24.92 -9.86
N THR A 130 -0.86 -25.46 -10.19
CA THR A 130 -1.96 -24.67 -10.76
C THR A 130 -2.42 -23.56 -9.80
N ALA A 131 -2.41 -23.82 -8.49
CA ALA A 131 -2.79 -22.83 -7.50
C ALA A 131 -1.77 -21.69 -7.39
N ILE A 132 -0.48 -22.00 -7.51
CA ILE A 132 0.59 -21.01 -7.58
C ILE A 132 0.42 -20.16 -8.85
N ASP A 133 0.23 -20.79 -10.02
CA ASP A 133 0.02 -20.08 -11.29
C ASP A 133 -1.18 -19.14 -11.22
N VAL A 134 -2.34 -19.65 -10.77
CA VAL A 134 -3.55 -18.85 -10.60
C VAL A 134 -3.33 -17.71 -9.58
N GLY A 135 -2.56 -17.97 -8.52
CA GLY A 135 -2.15 -16.96 -7.54
C GLY A 135 -1.34 -15.83 -8.17
N GLN A 136 -0.35 -16.16 -9.02
CA GLN A 136 0.48 -15.16 -9.71
C GLN A 136 -0.36 -14.31 -10.67
N TRP A 137 -1.23 -14.94 -11.47
CA TRP A 137 -2.15 -14.21 -12.36
C TRP A 137 -3.13 -13.34 -11.58
N THR A 138 -3.59 -13.80 -10.42
CA THR A 138 -4.44 -13.02 -9.51
C THR A 138 -3.70 -11.77 -9.02
N ASP A 139 -2.44 -11.91 -8.61
CA ASP A 139 -1.61 -10.77 -8.17
C ASP A 139 -1.37 -9.76 -9.29
N LEU A 140 -1.04 -10.22 -10.50
CA LEU A 140 -0.86 -9.33 -11.65
C LEU A 140 -2.16 -8.57 -11.98
N ALA A 141 -3.31 -9.26 -11.95
CA ALA A 141 -4.59 -8.63 -12.18
C ALA A 141 -4.92 -7.59 -11.10
N LEU A 142 -4.63 -7.89 -9.82
CA LEU A 142 -4.84 -6.95 -8.73
C LEU A 142 -3.89 -5.75 -8.83
N LEU A 143 -2.62 -5.95 -9.17
CA LEU A 143 -1.66 -4.87 -9.44
C LEU A 143 -2.17 -3.92 -10.53
N TYR A 144 -2.67 -4.48 -11.63
CA TYR A 144 -3.29 -3.71 -12.70
C TYR A 144 -4.48 -2.89 -12.17
N LEU A 145 -5.42 -3.53 -11.49
CA LEU A 145 -6.63 -2.90 -10.97
C LEU A 145 -6.31 -1.79 -9.95
N PHE A 146 -5.36 -2.02 -9.03
CA PHE A 146 -4.91 -1.00 -8.09
C PHE A 146 -4.24 0.16 -8.80
N GLY A 147 -3.36 -0.09 -9.78
CA GLY A 147 -2.73 0.97 -10.56
C GLY A 147 -3.75 1.81 -11.34
N VAL A 148 -4.73 1.19 -12.00
CA VAL A 148 -5.84 1.90 -12.65
C VAL A 148 -6.63 2.71 -11.63
N ARG A 149 -6.96 2.11 -10.48
CA ARG A 149 -7.74 2.79 -9.43
C ARG A 149 -7.01 4.03 -8.91
N VAL A 150 -5.70 3.94 -8.69
CA VAL A 150 -4.85 5.07 -8.28
C VAL A 150 -4.89 6.18 -9.32
N GLY A 151 -4.68 5.85 -10.61
CA GLY A 151 -4.75 6.83 -11.69
C GLY A 151 -6.13 7.51 -11.78
N ARG A 152 -7.21 6.75 -11.57
CA ARG A 152 -8.58 7.31 -11.52
C ARG A 152 -8.81 8.24 -10.33
N VAL A 153 -8.28 7.91 -9.16
CA VAL A 153 -8.40 8.76 -7.94
C VAL A 153 -7.58 10.03 -8.09
N ALA A 154 -6.44 9.95 -8.77
CA ALA A 154 -5.61 11.11 -9.13
C ALA A 154 -6.23 12.00 -10.24
N GLN A 155 -7.51 11.79 -10.59
CA GLN A 155 -8.24 12.50 -11.64
C GLN A 155 -7.56 12.48 -13.03
N GLN A 156 -6.75 11.45 -13.30
CA GLN A 156 -6.14 11.29 -14.61
C GLN A 156 -7.19 10.88 -15.65
N THR A 157 -6.91 11.19 -16.92
CA THR A 157 -7.69 10.69 -18.05
C THR A 157 -7.62 9.15 -18.11
N TRP A 158 -8.62 8.50 -18.71
CA TRP A 158 -8.65 7.03 -18.81
C TRP A 158 -7.37 6.40 -19.37
N PRO A 159 -6.74 6.95 -20.44
CA PRO A 159 -5.48 6.40 -20.96
C PRO A 159 -4.34 6.46 -19.94
N LEU A 160 -4.23 7.54 -19.17
CA LEU A 160 -3.21 7.70 -18.13
C LEU A 160 -3.46 6.75 -16.96
N ALA A 161 -4.73 6.56 -16.56
CA ALA A 161 -5.08 5.60 -15.52
C ALA A 161 -4.75 4.16 -15.94
N ILE A 162 -5.08 3.78 -17.18
CA ILE A 162 -4.70 2.49 -17.78
C ILE A 162 -3.17 2.34 -17.78
N GLY A 163 -2.45 3.40 -18.17
CA GLY A 163 -0.99 3.42 -18.12
C GLY A 163 -0.43 3.18 -16.71
N SER A 164 -1.04 3.75 -15.67
CA SER A 164 -0.66 3.49 -14.28
C SER A 164 -0.86 2.03 -13.89
N GLY A 165 -1.94 1.39 -14.33
CA GLY A 165 -2.16 -0.06 -14.18
C GLY A 165 -1.09 -0.88 -14.89
N ALA A 166 -0.76 -0.51 -16.13
CA ALA A 166 0.25 -1.19 -16.93
C ALA A 166 1.64 -1.11 -16.26
N ILE A 167 2.02 0.05 -15.72
CA ILE A 167 3.29 0.22 -15.00
C ILE A 167 3.34 -0.67 -13.75
N ALA A 168 2.29 -0.68 -12.93
CA ALA A 168 2.22 -1.53 -11.74
C ALA A 168 2.28 -3.03 -12.08
N THR A 169 1.65 -3.43 -13.18
CA THR A 169 1.70 -4.82 -13.67
C THR A 169 3.08 -5.15 -14.21
N ALA A 170 3.72 -4.23 -14.95
CA ALA A 170 5.06 -4.41 -15.47
C ALA A 170 6.10 -4.59 -14.35
N THR A 171 5.95 -3.89 -13.23
CA THR A 171 6.82 -4.13 -12.05
C THR A 171 6.66 -5.53 -11.48
N GLY A 172 5.44 -6.09 -11.47
CA GLY A 172 5.22 -7.49 -11.07
C GLY A 172 5.75 -8.48 -12.10
N ALA A 173 5.49 -8.24 -13.39
CA ALA A 173 5.99 -9.07 -14.48
C ALA A 173 7.52 -9.12 -14.53
N LEU A 174 8.21 -8.04 -14.13
CA LEU A 174 9.67 -8.04 -13.99
C LEU A 174 10.15 -9.07 -12.96
N ILE A 175 9.40 -9.29 -11.86
CA ILE A 175 9.74 -10.33 -10.86
C ILE A 175 9.69 -11.72 -11.49
N ILE A 176 8.66 -12.00 -12.28
CA ILE A 176 8.52 -13.27 -13.02
C ILE A 176 9.65 -13.41 -14.07
N LEU A 177 10.00 -12.32 -14.76
CA LEU A 177 11.08 -12.33 -15.74
C LEU A 177 12.44 -12.60 -15.08
N VAL A 178 12.70 -12.04 -13.90
CA VAL A 178 13.93 -12.32 -13.15
C VAL A 178 14.07 -13.82 -12.88
N LYS A 179 12.98 -14.50 -12.52
CA LYS A 179 12.97 -15.97 -12.39
C LYS A 179 13.42 -16.64 -13.70
N SER A 180 12.88 -16.22 -14.85
CA SER A 180 13.22 -16.82 -16.15
C SER A 180 14.69 -16.69 -16.57
N LEU A 181 15.45 -15.76 -15.96
CA LEU A 181 16.90 -15.60 -16.21
C LEU A 181 17.76 -16.59 -15.42
N PHE A 182 17.22 -17.13 -14.32
CA PHE A 182 17.90 -18.09 -13.46
C PHE A 182 17.38 -19.53 -13.67
N HIS A 183 16.56 -19.73 -14.70
CA HIS A 183 16.12 -21.02 -15.22
C HIS A 183 17.02 -21.45 -16.38
#